data_AF-A0A951M1I9-F1
#
_entry.id   AF-A0A951M1I9-F1
#
_cell.length_a   1.000
_cell.length_b   1.000
_cell.length_c   1.000
_cell.angle_alpha   90.00
_cell.angle_beta   90.00
_cell.angle_gamma   90.00
#
_symmetry.space_group_name_H-M   'P 1'
#
loop_
_entity.id
_entity.type
_entity.pdbx_description
1 polymer ?
#
loop_
_entity_poly.entity_id
_entity_poly.type
_entity_poly.pdbx_seq_one_letter_code
_entity_poly.pdbx_strand_id
1 'polypeptide(L)'
;MLTALKDIGESARALVRNRRALLLFFVTYLALLATLSLFVATREATVREVLFSLTALVAMPALFFLLQAMCVSYAETAGARELLRKAFRIFWRIAVASVPLILLGLALYFLLWKVETRINPQTHLPGGLARGAAKAGWPTLLFSTLRLLLFGLALPLAGIHLWLALVREDLRSVWGNLRGILSKAFAPRSVVTYVFGLVLFGVLPYFLIVSRTPFERAWLELTVLGARLLLAFCLMLFGWVATVGALHKVEVAESAQG
;
A
#
# COMPACT_ATOMS: atom_id res chain seq x y z
N MET A 1 2.13 -19.65 -11.40
CA MET A 1 2.49 -18.38 -12.06
C MET A 1 1.39 -17.89 -13.01
N LEU A 2 1.04 -18.65 -14.06
CA LEU A 2 -0.02 -18.27 -15.02
C LEU A 2 -1.38 -17.98 -14.36
N THR A 3 -1.72 -18.72 -13.31
CA THR A 3 -2.96 -18.52 -12.53
C THR A 3 -3.01 -17.16 -11.84
N ALA A 4 -1.92 -16.71 -11.22
CA ALA A 4 -1.86 -15.41 -10.53
C ALA A 4 -2.07 -14.23 -11.49
N LEU A 5 -1.43 -14.27 -12.66
CA LEU A 5 -1.61 -13.24 -13.70
C LEU A 5 -3.05 -13.21 -14.22
N LYS A 6 -3.66 -14.39 -14.41
CA LYS A 6 -5.07 -14.52 -14.79
C LYS A 6 -5.99 -13.91 -13.72
N ASP A 7 -5.76 -14.22 -12.45
CA ASP A 7 -6.55 -13.73 -11.32
C ASP A 7 -6.49 -12.18 -11.23
N ILE A 8 -5.29 -11.60 -11.38
CA ILE A 8 -5.09 -10.14 -11.46
C ILE A 8 -5.79 -9.54 -12.68
N GLY A 9 -5.61 -10.12 -13.86
CA GLY A 9 -6.22 -9.62 -15.10
C GLY A 9 -7.75 -9.66 -15.08
N GLU A 10 -8.34 -10.68 -14.46
CA GLU A 10 -9.79 -10.72 -14.23
C GLU A 10 -10.26 -9.70 -13.21
N SER A 11 -9.54 -9.52 -12.09
CA SER A 11 -9.87 -8.51 -11.08
C SER A 11 -9.77 -7.09 -11.65
N ALA A 12 -8.75 -6.83 -12.47
CA ALA A 12 -8.58 -5.60 -13.25
C ALA A 12 -9.76 -5.35 -14.20
N ARG A 13 -10.16 -6.36 -14.99
CA ARG A 13 -11.32 -6.25 -15.89
C ARG A 13 -12.63 -6.01 -15.14
N ALA A 14 -12.82 -6.70 -14.02
CA ALA A 14 -14.00 -6.50 -13.16
C ALA A 14 -14.07 -5.06 -12.63
N LEU A 15 -12.93 -4.51 -12.20
CA LEU A 15 -12.83 -3.13 -11.73
C LEU A 15 -13.18 -2.12 -12.83
N VAL A 16 -12.64 -2.29 -14.05
CA VAL A 16 -12.94 -1.41 -15.20
C VAL A 16 -14.42 -1.50 -15.62
N ARG A 17 -15.01 -2.70 -15.54
CA ARG A 17 -16.44 -2.90 -15.84
C ARG A 17 -17.32 -2.17 -14.82
N ASN A 18 -16.89 -2.08 -13.56
CA ASN A 18 -17.58 -1.31 -12.53
C ASN A 18 -17.09 0.15 -12.46
N ARG A 19 -17.40 0.92 -13.51
CA ARG A 19 -16.97 2.34 -13.65
C ARG A 19 -17.32 3.21 -12.44
N ARG A 20 -18.46 2.96 -11.78
CA ARG A 20 -18.90 3.73 -10.60
C ARG A 20 -18.03 3.44 -9.38
N ALA A 21 -17.67 2.17 -9.15
CA ALA A 21 -16.73 1.82 -8.08
C ALA A 21 -15.34 2.38 -8.39
N LEU A 22 -14.87 2.29 -9.64
CA LEU A 22 -13.61 2.87 -10.07
C LEU A 22 -13.55 4.39 -9.84
N LEU A 23 -14.64 5.13 -10.15
CA LEU A 23 -14.75 6.55 -9.87
C LEU A 23 -14.66 6.85 -8.37
N LEU A 24 -15.33 6.05 -7.52
CA LEU A 24 -15.23 6.20 -6.07
C LEU A 24 -13.79 5.98 -5.58
N PHE A 25 -13.12 4.91 -6.04
CA PHE A 25 -11.72 4.66 -5.71
C PHE A 25 -10.84 5.84 -6.10
N PHE A 26 -11.03 6.38 -7.30
CA PHE A 26 -10.27 7.52 -7.81
C PHE A 26 -10.50 8.78 -6.99
N VAL A 27 -11.75 9.14 -6.68
CA VAL A 27 -12.08 10.33 -5.87
C VAL A 27 -11.54 10.20 -4.44
N THR A 28 -11.71 9.05 -3.79
CA THR A 28 -11.18 8.80 -2.45
C THR A 28 -9.65 8.86 -2.43
N TYR A 29 -9.00 8.31 -3.46
CA TYR A 29 -7.54 8.36 -3.60
C TYR A 29 -7.02 9.77 -3.88
N LEU A 30 -7.68 10.54 -4.74
CA LEU A 30 -7.35 11.96 -4.95
C LEU A 30 -7.53 12.79 -3.68
N ALA A 31 -8.59 12.54 -2.90
CA ALA A 31 -8.78 13.19 -1.61
C ALA A 31 -7.64 12.87 -0.63
N LEU A 32 -7.17 11.61 -0.61
CA LEU A 32 -6.03 11.19 0.19
C LEU A 32 -4.74 11.91 -0.26
N LEU A 33 -4.44 11.94 -1.57
CA LEU A 33 -3.28 12.64 -2.11
C LEU A 33 -3.32 14.15 -1.85
N ALA A 34 -4.50 14.77 -2.00
CA ALA A 34 -4.68 16.19 -1.70
C ALA A 34 -4.43 16.47 -0.21
N THR A 35 -4.94 15.63 0.69
CA THR A 35 -4.72 15.77 2.14
C THR A 35 -3.23 15.61 2.49
N LEU A 36 -2.53 14.64 1.89
CA LEU A 36 -1.08 14.46 2.04
C LEU A 36 -0.30 15.67 1.54
N SER A 37 -0.65 16.18 0.35
CA SER A 37 -0.03 17.36 -0.25
C SER A 37 -0.22 18.61 0.62
N LEU A 38 -1.44 18.84 1.12
CA LEU A 38 -1.74 19.97 1.99
C LEU A 38 -0.93 19.95 3.29
N PHE A 39 -0.82 18.78 3.92
CA PHE A 39 -0.01 18.62 5.13
C PHE A 39 1.48 18.88 4.89
N VAL A 40 2.04 18.38 3.78
CA VAL A 40 3.46 18.63 3.43
C VAL A 40 3.71 20.08 3.03
N ALA A 41 2.74 20.73 2.37
CA ALA A 41 2.85 22.11 1.93
C ALA A 41 2.73 23.12 3.08
N THR A 42 2.06 22.74 4.18
CA THR A 42 1.87 23.61 5.33
C THR A 42 3.18 23.69 6.14
N ARG A 43 3.88 24.83 6.05
CA ARG A 43 5.11 25.12 6.82
C ARG A 43 4.74 26.20 7.85
N GLU A 44 4.72 25.86 9.13
CA GLU A 44 3.99 26.62 10.16
C GLU A 44 4.49 28.05 10.44
N ALA A 45 3.54 28.99 10.54
CA ALA A 45 3.62 30.15 11.45
C ALA A 45 2.26 30.65 12.03
N THR A 46 1.09 30.18 11.54
CA THR A 46 -0.23 30.71 11.98
C THR A 46 -1.20 29.66 12.56
N VAL A 47 -2.11 30.08 13.46
CA VAL A 47 -3.12 29.20 14.10
C VAL A 47 -4.01 28.48 13.08
N ARG A 48 -4.35 29.12 11.96
CA ARG A 48 -5.17 28.51 10.90
C ARG A 48 -4.44 27.34 10.24
N GLU A 49 -3.15 27.49 9.96
CA GLU A 49 -2.30 26.44 9.39
C GLU A 49 -2.15 25.24 10.35
N VAL A 50 -2.05 25.51 11.65
CA VAL A 50 -2.05 24.45 12.68
C VAL A 50 -3.37 23.66 12.66
N LEU A 51 -4.52 24.33 12.62
CA LEU A 51 -5.82 23.66 12.56
C LEU A 51 -6.00 22.84 11.26
N PHE A 52 -5.53 23.36 10.12
CA PHE A 52 -5.54 22.61 8.87
C PHE A 52 -4.63 21.38 8.92
N SER A 53 -3.43 21.52 9.50
CA SER A 53 -2.48 20.41 9.67
C SER A 53 -3.02 19.32 10.60
N LEU A 54 -3.66 19.69 11.71
CA LEU A 54 -4.33 18.76 12.61
C LEU A 54 -5.49 18.03 11.92
N THR A 55 -6.29 18.75 11.12
CA THR A 55 -7.38 18.16 10.34
C THR A 55 -6.83 17.17 9.32
N ALA A 56 -5.78 17.54 8.59
CA ALA A 56 -5.12 16.68 7.62
C ALA A 56 -4.51 15.43 8.30
N LEU A 57 -3.90 15.59 9.48
CA LEU A 57 -3.31 14.50 10.26
C LEU A 57 -4.34 13.41 10.61
N VAL A 58 -5.59 13.79 10.91
CA VAL A 58 -6.69 12.85 11.19
C VAL A 58 -7.34 12.34 9.89
N ALA A 59 -7.50 13.21 8.89
CA ALA A 59 -8.14 12.87 7.63
C ALA A 59 -7.32 11.85 6.81
N MET A 60 -5.99 11.92 6.85
CA MET A 60 -5.11 10.98 6.15
C MET A 60 -5.36 9.51 6.51
N PRO A 61 -5.21 9.08 7.78
CA PRO A 61 -5.46 7.69 8.15
C PRO A 61 -6.93 7.30 7.92
N ALA A 62 -7.89 8.21 8.15
CA ALA A 62 -9.30 7.95 7.90
C ALA A 62 -9.57 7.64 6.41
N LEU A 63 -9.05 8.47 5.50
CA LEU A 63 -9.18 8.28 4.04
C LEU A 63 -8.40 7.04 3.58
N PHE A 64 -7.21 6.79 4.14
CA PHE A 64 -6.44 5.58 3.85
C PHE A 64 -7.23 4.32 4.22
N PHE A 65 -7.74 4.22 5.45
CA PHE A 65 -8.49 3.04 5.88
C PHE A 65 -9.84 2.92 5.19
N LEU A 66 -10.50 4.03 4.84
CA LEU A 66 -11.69 4.00 3.99
C LEU A 66 -11.37 3.41 2.62
N LEU A 67 -10.26 3.83 1.99
CA LEU A 67 -9.80 3.26 0.74
C LEU A 67 -9.49 1.76 0.86
N GLN A 68 -8.82 1.34 1.94
CA GLN A 68 -8.56 -0.09 2.19
C GLN A 68 -9.86 -0.88 2.38
N ALA A 69 -10.83 -0.33 3.13
CA ALA A 69 -12.13 -0.96 3.34
C ALA A 69 -12.90 -1.14 2.02
N MET A 70 -12.81 -0.17 1.11
CA MET A 70 -13.35 -0.32 -0.24
C MET A 70 -12.61 -1.40 -1.03
N CYS A 71 -11.27 -1.45 -0.95
CA CYS A 71 -10.46 -2.44 -1.67
C CYS A 71 -10.80 -3.88 -1.25
N VAL A 72 -11.03 -4.13 0.03
CA VAL A 72 -11.38 -5.50 0.49
C VAL A 72 -12.86 -5.83 0.28
N SER A 73 -13.74 -4.83 0.19
CA SER A 73 -15.19 -5.05 0.06
C SER A 73 -15.67 -5.12 -1.40
N TYR A 74 -14.92 -4.60 -2.37
CA TYR A 74 -15.44 -4.43 -3.74
C TYR A 74 -15.78 -5.76 -4.43
N ALA A 75 -15.07 -6.84 -4.10
CA ALA A 75 -15.30 -8.15 -4.68
C ALA A 75 -16.68 -8.74 -4.30
N GLU A 76 -17.26 -8.29 -3.18
CA GLU A 76 -18.53 -8.79 -2.66
C GLU A 76 -19.73 -7.88 -2.99
N THR A 77 -19.49 -6.67 -3.53
CA THR A 77 -20.55 -5.66 -3.72
C THR A 77 -20.77 -5.35 -5.20
N ALA A 78 -22.03 -5.37 -5.64
CA ALA A 78 -22.39 -5.04 -7.04
C ALA A 78 -22.45 -3.53 -7.30
N GLY A 79 -22.74 -2.71 -6.27
CA GLY A 79 -23.03 -1.29 -6.43
C GLY A 79 -22.08 -0.35 -5.67
N ALA A 80 -21.80 0.82 -6.25
CA ALA A 80 -20.96 1.86 -5.66
C ALA A 80 -21.49 2.41 -4.32
N ARG A 81 -22.81 2.62 -4.20
CA ARG A 81 -23.44 3.10 -2.94
C ARG A 81 -23.33 2.06 -1.83
N GLU A 82 -23.50 0.79 -2.17
CA GLU A 82 -23.38 -0.32 -1.23
C GLU A 82 -21.93 -0.50 -0.78
N LEU A 83 -20.98 -0.44 -1.73
CA LEU A 83 -19.55 -0.44 -1.46
C LEU A 83 -19.17 0.65 -0.46
N LEU A 84 -19.61 1.89 -0.71
CA LEU A 84 -19.30 3.02 0.17
C LEU A 84 -19.90 2.83 1.57
N ARG A 85 -21.17 2.42 1.66
CA ARG A 85 -21.84 2.14 2.94
C ARG A 85 -21.13 1.04 3.73
N LYS A 86 -20.75 -0.05 3.05
CA LYS A 86 -20.02 -1.17 3.66
C LYS A 86 -18.63 -0.73 4.11
N ALA A 87 -17.91 0.04 3.29
CA ALA A 87 -16.60 0.58 3.63
C ALA A 87 -16.65 1.48 4.87
N PHE A 88 -17.62 2.41 4.97
CA PHE A 88 -17.80 3.25 6.16
C PHE A 88 -18.14 2.46 7.44
N ARG A 89 -18.75 1.28 7.31
CA ARG A 89 -19.02 0.41 8.46
C ARG A 89 -17.78 -0.36 8.91
N ILE A 90 -16.92 -0.75 7.97
CA ILE A 90 -15.80 -1.67 8.23
C ILE A 90 -14.47 -0.94 8.45
N PHE A 91 -14.29 0.28 7.92
CA PHE A 91 -12.97 0.96 7.96
C PHE A 91 -12.41 1.13 9.37
N TRP A 92 -13.26 1.40 10.38
CA TRP A 92 -12.80 1.52 11.76
C TRP A 92 -12.28 0.18 12.31
N ARG A 93 -12.89 -0.95 11.91
CA ARG A 93 -12.45 -2.29 12.29
C ARG A 93 -11.09 -2.60 11.67
N ILE A 94 -10.91 -2.25 10.40
CA ILE A 94 -9.63 -2.35 9.69
C ILE A 94 -8.58 -1.47 10.36
N ALA A 95 -8.92 -0.23 10.74
CA ALA A 95 -8.02 0.69 11.42
C ALA A 95 -7.54 0.11 12.76
N VAL A 96 -8.47 -0.33 13.61
CA VAL A 96 -8.15 -0.94 14.92
C VAL A 96 -7.31 -2.20 14.74
N ALA A 97 -7.69 -3.08 13.81
CA ALA A 97 -6.94 -4.31 13.57
C ALA A 97 -5.55 -4.09 12.97
N SER A 98 -5.33 -2.95 12.31
CA SER A 98 -4.02 -2.57 11.78
C SER A 98 -3.08 -2.06 12.86
N VAL A 99 -3.57 -1.63 14.03
CA VAL A 99 -2.71 -1.09 15.11
C VAL A 99 -1.63 -2.08 15.55
N PRO A 100 -1.94 -3.36 15.88
CA PRO A 100 -0.89 -4.31 16.25
C PRO A 100 0.12 -4.58 15.11
N LEU A 101 -0.35 -4.55 13.85
CA LEU A 101 0.52 -4.73 12.70
C LEU A 101 1.47 -3.53 12.49
N ILE A 102 0.97 -2.31 12.71
CA ILE A 102 1.77 -1.07 12.68
C ILE A 102 2.80 -1.09 13.80
N LEU A 103 2.40 -1.44 15.02
CA LEU A 103 3.32 -1.57 16.16
C LEU A 103 4.40 -2.63 15.89
N LEU A 104 4.04 -3.77 15.31
CA LEU A 104 4.99 -4.79 14.88
C LEU A 104 5.96 -4.24 13.83
N GLY A 105 5.47 -3.51 12.83
CA GLY A 105 6.30 -2.86 11.82
C GLY A 105 7.30 -1.88 12.42
N LEU A 106 6.85 -1.03 13.36
CA LEU A 106 7.72 -0.09 14.08
C LEU A 106 8.78 -0.83 14.92
N ALA A 107 8.39 -1.90 15.62
CA ALA A 107 9.31 -2.72 16.40
C ALA A 107 10.38 -3.38 15.53
N LEU A 108 9.99 -3.97 14.39
CA LEU A 108 10.91 -4.55 13.42
C LEU A 108 11.84 -3.48 12.82
N TYR A 109 11.32 -2.30 12.49
CA TYR A 109 12.11 -1.20 11.97
C TYR A 109 13.19 -0.77 12.96
N PHE A 110 12.79 -0.55 14.21
CA PHE A 110 13.69 -0.16 15.29
C PHE A 110 14.75 -1.25 15.57
N LEU A 111 14.35 -2.52 15.57
CA LEU A 111 15.28 -3.63 15.77
C LEU A 111 16.31 -3.72 14.64
N LEU A 112 15.87 -3.64 13.37
CA LEU A 112 16.75 -3.65 12.21
C LEU A 112 17.71 -2.48 12.24
N TRP A 113 17.23 -1.27 12.56
CA TRP A 113 18.08 -0.09 12.71
C TRP A 113 19.12 -0.26 13.83
N LYS A 114 18.71 -0.80 14.99
CA LYS A 114 19.63 -1.06 16.12
C LYS A 114 20.68 -2.15 15.80
N VAL A 115 20.34 -3.14 14.99
CA VAL A 115 21.30 -4.18 14.55
C VAL A 115 22.23 -3.61 13.47
N GLU A 116 21.71 -2.88 12.49
CA GLU A 116 22.49 -2.27 11.42
C GLU A 116 23.53 -1.29 11.97
N THR A 117 23.13 -0.41 12.91
CA THR A 117 24.05 0.55 13.57
C THR A 117 25.20 -0.13 14.33
N ARG A 118 24.99 -1.33 14.86
CA ARG A 118 26.03 -2.11 15.55
C ARG A 118 27.01 -2.78 14.60
N ILE A 119 26.53 -3.26 13.45
CA ILE A 119 27.34 -3.97 12.46
C ILE A 119 28.08 -2.97 11.56
N ASN A 120 27.45 -1.84 11.23
CA ASN A 120 28.00 -0.82 10.36
C ASN A 120 27.85 0.59 10.97
N PRO A 121 28.69 0.96 11.95
CA PRO A 121 28.59 2.27 12.60
C PRO A 121 28.86 3.45 11.64
N GLN A 122 29.48 3.20 10.49
CA GLN A 122 29.85 4.25 9.52
C GLN A 122 28.67 4.74 8.65
N THR A 123 27.56 4.01 8.58
CA THR A 123 26.40 4.38 7.73
C THR A 123 25.50 5.49 8.33
N HIS A 124 25.73 5.91 9.57
CA HIS A 124 24.83 6.82 10.30
C HIS A 124 25.42 8.19 10.65
N LEU A 125 26.58 8.56 10.10
CA LEU A 125 27.13 9.89 10.30
C LEU A 125 26.31 10.94 9.53
N PRO A 126 25.71 11.95 10.21
CA PRO A 126 24.97 13.01 9.56
C PRO A 126 25.96 13.89 8.77
N GLY A 127 25.74 14.03 7.46
CA GLY A 127 26.63 14.80 6.57
C GLY A 127 27.22 14.02 5.38
N GLY A 128 26.67 12.85 5.05
CA GLY A 128 27.05 12.05 3.88
C GLY A 128 26.71 12.71 2.53
N LEU A 129 27.36 13.83 2.21
CA LEU A 129 27.54 14.28 0.83
C LEU A 129 28.29 13.16 0.10
N ALA A 130 27.54 12.41 -0.71
CA ALA A 130 28.02 11.64 -1.86
C ALA A 130 29.41 10.97 -1.71
N ARG A 131 29.54 9.91 -0.90
CA ARG A 131 30.56 8.89 -1.18
C ARG A 131 30.05 8.03 -2.34
N GLY A 132 30.33 8.50 -3.56
CA GLY A 132 29.96 7.85 -4.80
C GLY A 132 30.28 6.36 -4.78
N ALA A 133 29.33 5.52 -5.22
CA ALA A 133 29.48 4.10 -5.50
C ALA A 133 30.46 3.32 -4.59
N ALA A 134 30.54 3.67 -3.30
CA ALA A 134 31.32 2.90 -2.35
C ALA A 134 30.67 1.52 -2.33
N LYS A 135 31.41 0.50 -2.77
CA LYS A 135 30.91 -0.87 -2.97
C LYS A 135 30.04 -1.24 -1.77
N ALA A 136 28.73 -1.33 -2.00
CA ALA A 136 27.79 -1.66 -0.93
C ALA A 136 28.26 -2.98 -0.32
N GLY A 137 28.67 -2.94 0.95
CA GLY A 137 29.08 -4.14 1.64
C GLY A 137 27.91 -5.14 1.66
N TRP A 138 28.22 -6.44 1.62
CA TRP A 138 27.23 -7.50 1.77
C TRP A 138 26.24 -7.28 2.93
N PRO A 139 26.64 -6.75 4.11
CA PRO A 139 25.69 -6.43 5.18
C PRO A 139 24.64 -5.40 4.77
N THR A 140 25.04 -4.33 4.09
CA THR A 140 24.11 -3.27 3.65
C THR A 140 23.10 -3.80 2.63
N LEU A 141 23.54 -4.66 1.71
CA LEU A 141 22.64 -5.34 0.77
C LEU A 141 21.66 -6.25 1.53
N LEU A 142 22.15 -7.06 2.47
CA LEU A 142 21.31 -7.95 3.27
C LEU A 142 20.23 -7.18 4.07
N PHE A 143 20.59 -6.10 4.77
CA PHE A 143 19.63 -5.29 5.52
C PHE A 143 18.62 -4.59 4.60
N SER A 144 19.05 -4.11 3.43
CA SER A 144 18.16 -3.50 2.45
C SER A 144 17.17 -4.52 1.88
N THR A 145 17.64 -5.72 1.52
CA THR A 145 16.79 -6.82 1.07
C THR A 145 15.82 -7.25 2.17
N LEU A 146 16.29 -7.38 3.42
CA LEU A 146 15.44 -7.76 4.55
C LEU A 146 14.36 -6.71 4.83
N ARG A 147 14.69 -5.41 4.77
CA ARG A 147 13.70 -4.32 4.86
C ARG A 147 12.67 -4.41 3.73
N LEU A 148 13.13 -4.63 2.50
CA LEU A 148 12.23 -4.76 1.35
C LEU A 148 11.29 -5.97 1.52
N LEU A 149 11.80 -7.12 1.96
CA LEU A 149 10.99 -8.30 2.20
C LEU A 149 10.01 -8.11 3.36
N LEU A 150 10.41 -7.47 4.46
CA LEU A 150 9.53 -7.28 5.61
C LEU A 150 8.46 -6.20 5.34
N PHE A 151 8.88 -5.02 4.88
CA PHE A 151 7.98 -3.87 4.72
C PHE A 151 7.31 -3.80 3.36
N GLY A 152 7.94 -4.34 2.31
CA GLY A 152 7.37 -4.35 0.96
C GLY A 152 6.53 -5.59 0.65
N LEU A 153 6.82 -6.72 1.30
CA LEU A 153 6.14 -8.00 1.04
C LEU A 153 5.38 -8.54 2.26
N ALA A 154 6.06 -8.85 3.37
CA ALA A 154 5.46 -9.61 4.46
C ALA A 154 4.37 -8.85 5.22
N LEU A 155 4.65 -7.62 5.65
CA LEU A 155 3.69 -6.81 6.42
C LEU A 155 2.45 -6.42 5.60
N PRO A 156 2.57 -5.90 4.35
CA PRO A 156 1.38 -5.60 3.55
C PRO A 156 0.56 -6.84 3.25
N LEU A 157 1.19 -7.98 2.96
CA LEU A 157 0.48 -9.22 2.67
C LEU A 157 -0.27 -9.74 3.90
N ALA A 158 0.36 -9.74 5.07
CA ALA A 158 -0.31 -10.04 6.34
C ALA A 158 -1.48 -9.08 6.61
N GLY A 159 -1.30 -7.78 6.33
CA GLY A 159 -2.33 -6.77 6.45
C GLY A 159 -3.53 -7.05 5.54
N ILE A 160 -3.31 -7.34 4.26
CA ILE A 160 -4.39 -7.63 3.30
C ILE A 160 -5.21 -8.83 3.77
N HIS A 161 -4.57 -9.94 4.13
CA HIS A 161 -5.30 -11.13 4.59
C HIS A 161 -6.03 -10.89 5.92
N LEU A 162 -5.45 -10.12 6.84
CA LEU A 162 -6.14 -9.69 8.05
C LEU A 162 -7.38 -8.86 7.74
N TRP A 163 -7.29 -7.93 6.79
CA TRP A 163 -8.41 -7.09 6.37
C TRP A 163 -9.49 -7.89 5.64
N LEU A 164 -9.11 -8.83 4.77
CA LEU A 164 -10.04 -9.74 4.09
C LEU A 164 -10.82 -10.61 5.09
N ALA A 165 -10.13 -11.15 6.10
CA ALA A 165 -10.78 -11.90 7.18
C ALA A 165 -11.77 -11.04 7.97
N LEU A 166 -11.43 -9.77 8.27
CA LEU A 166 -12.31 -8.84 8.99
C LEU A 166 -13.59 -8.44 8.25
N VAL A 167 -13.61 -8.55 6.92
CA VAL A 167 -14.84 -8.33 6.15
C VAL A 167 -15.85 -9.43 6.41
N ARG A 168 -15.37 -10.66 6.71
CA ARG A 168 -16.20 -11.86 6.84
C ARG A 168 -16.52 -12.23 8.29
N GLU A 169 -15.56 -12.02 9.18
CA GLU A 169 -15.64 -12.44 10.58
C GLU A 169 -15.52 -11.26 11.53
N ASP A 170 -16.01 -11.40 12.76
CA ASP A 170 -15.83 -10.40 13.82
C ASP A 170 -14.38 -10.31 14.30
N LEU A 171 -14.01 -9.15 14.84
CA LEU A 171 -12.65 -8.86 15.30
C LEU A 171 -12.12 -9.92 16.29
N ARG A 172 -12.98 -10.42 17.19
CA ARG A 172 -12.61 -11.45 18.18
C ARG A 172 -12.28 -12.80 17.53
N SER A 173 -13.02 -13.20 16.50
CA SER A 173 -12.76 -14.44 15.75
C SER A 173 -11.43 -14.35 15.00
N VAL A 174 -11.21 -13.22 14.33
CA VAL A 174 -9.96 -12.93 13.60
C VAL A 174 -8.74 -13.02 14.51
N TRP A 175 -8.81 -12.48 15.74
CA TRP A 175 -7.71 -12.61 16.70
C TRP A 175 -7.50 -14.04 17.18
N GLY A 176 -8.57 -14.82 17.37
CA GLY A 176 -8.47 -16.24 17.72
C GLY A 176 -7.83 -17.09 16.62
N ASN A 177 -8.00 -16.70 15.35
CA ASN A 177 -7.51 -17.43 14.18
C ASN A 177 -6.33 -16.74 13.47
N LEU A 178 -5.57 -15.88 14.15
CA LEU A 178 -4.50 -15.10 13.52
C LEU A 178 -3.44 -15.98 12.85
N ARG A 179 -3.09 -17.12 13.47
CA ARG A 179 -2.13 -18.09 12.91
C ARG A 179 -2.62 -18.65 11.57
N GLY A 180 -3.90 -19.02 11.47
CA GLY A 180 -4.50 -19.53 10.25
C GLY A 180 -4.49 -18.48 9.13
N ILE A 181 -4.84 -17.24 9.47
CA ILE A 181 -4.82 -16.10 8.54
C ILE A 181 -3.40 -15.85 8.02
N LEU A 182 -2.40 -15.85 8.91
CA LEU A 182 -1.00 -15.66 8.51
C LEU A 182 -0.48 -16.82 7.66
N SER A 183 -0.85 -18.07 7.95
CA SER A 183 -0.47 -19.20 7.09
C SER A 183 -1.04 -19.09 5.68
N LYS A 184 -2.27 -18.58 5.53
CA LYS A 184 -2.88 -18.28 4.22
C LYS A 184 -2.18 -17.10 3.53
N ALA A 185 -1.78 -16.09 4.30
CA ALA A 185 -1.05 -14.94 3.78
C ALA A 185 0.29 -15.33 3.15
N PHE A 186 1.02 -16.24 3.79
CA PHE A 186 2.30 -16.73 3.30
C PHE A 186 2.20 -18.01 2.46
N ALA A 187 0.99 -18.39 2.04
CA ALA A 187 0.82 -19.47 1.07
C ALA A 187 1.54 -19.09 -0.24
N PRO A 188 2.23 -20.04 -0.92
CA PRO A 188 2.98 -19.75 -2.14
C PRO A 188 2.15 -19.03 -3.21
N ARG A 189 0.85 -19.35 -3.31
CA ARG A 189 -0.06 -18.70 -4.27
C ARG A 189 -0.31 -17.23 -3.91
N SER A 190 -0.59 -16.91 -2.64
CA SER A 190 -0.77 -15.55 -2.14
C SER A 190 0.48 -14.70 -2.36
N VAL A 191 1.65 -15.25 -2.01
CA VAL A 191 2.95 -14.57 -2.19
C VAL A 191 3.19 -14.25 -3.67
N VAL A 192 3.03 -15.23 -4.57
CA VAL A 192 3.23 -15.02 -6.01
C VAL A 192 2.26 -13.97 -6.56
N THR A 193 0.98 -14.03 -6.20
CA THR A 193 -0.02 -13.03 -6.62
C THR A 193 0.36 -11.63 -6.14
N TYR A 194 0.77 -11.50 -4.88
CA TYR A 194 1.19 -10.21 -4.35
C TYR A 194 2.48 -9.70 -5.01
N VAL A 195 3.48 -10.55 -5.29
CA VAL A 195 4.70 -10.12 -5.99
C VAL A 195 4.38 -9.54 -7.37
N PHE A 196 3.49 -10.16 -8.14
CA PHE A 196 3.03 -9.58 -9.42
C PHE A 196 2.30 -8.26 -9.22
N GLY A 197 1.45 -8.19 -8.19
CA GLY A 197 0.81 -6.94 -7.79
C GLY A 197 1.81 -5.83 -7.48
N LEU A 198 2.82 -6.14 -6.67
CA LEU A 198 3.87 -5.22 -6.24
C LEU A 198 4.66 -4.66 -7.42
N VAL A 199 4.87 -5.45 -8.48
CA VAL A 199 5.45 -4.94 -9.73
C VAL A 199 4.55 -3.86 -10.34
N LEU A 200 3.24 -4.08 -10.38
CA LEU A 200 2.26 -3.16 -10.96
C LEU A 200 2.07 -1.87 -10.16
N PHE A 201 1.88 -1.95 -8.84
CA PHE A 201 1.58 -0.78 -8.01
C PHE A 201 2.79 -0.16 -7.32
N GLY A 202 3.93 -0.85 -7.27
CA GLY A 202 5.16 -0.39 -6.62
C GLY A 202 6.26 -0.11 -7.62
N VAL A 203 6.75 -1.16 -8.30
CA VAL A 203 7.95 -1.09 -9.16
C VAL A 203 7.72 -0.20 -10.38
N LEU A 204 6.64 -0.40 -11.14
CA LEU A 204 6.35 0.40 -12.33
C LEU A 204 6.14 1.89 -12.00
N PRO A 205 5.30 2.29 -11.01
CA PRO A 205 5.20 3.68 -10.58
C PRO A 205 6.53 4.28 -10.13
N TYR A 206 7.35 3.51 -9.41
CA TYR A 206 8.68 3.97 -9.00
C TYR A 206 9.57 4.33 -10.20
N PHE A 207 9.64 3.45 -11.21
CA PHE A 207 10.37 3.75 -12.44
C PHE A 207 9.81 4.97 -13.18
N LEU A 208 8.49 5.09 -13.24
CA LEU A 208 7.82 6.25 -13.84
C LEU A 208 8.08 7.56 -13.11
N ILE A 209 8.41 7.55 -11.82
CA ILE A 209 8.74 8.76 -11.05
C ILE A 209 10.22 9.09 -11.19
N VAL A 210 11.11 8.08 -11.07
CA VAL A 210 12.56 8.29 -10.99
C VAL A 210 13.22 8.56 -12.35
N SER A 211 12.64 8.06 -13.46
CA SER A 211 13.22 8.28 -14.79
C SER A 211 13.40 9.77 -15.09
N ARG A 212 14.43 10.17 -15.83
CA ARG A 212 14.57 11.58 -16.26
C ARG A 212 14.51 11.63 -17.78
N THR A 213 13.66 12.51 -18.30
CA THR A 213 13.49 12.75 -19.73
C THR A 213 13.82 14.22 -19.96
N PRO A 214 15.09 14.56 -20.27
CA PRO A 214 15.49 15.94 -20.46
C PRO A 214 14.81 16.51 -21.72
N PHE A 215 14.20 17.69 -21.59
CA PHE A 215 13.64 18.45 -22.71
C PHE A 215 14.22 19.86 -22.71
N GLU A 216 14.40 20.45 -23.90
CA GLU A 216 14.92 21.82 -24.02
C GLU A 216 13.93 22.88 -23.54
N ARG A 217 12.62 22.58 -23.56
CA ARG A 217 11.55 23.53 -23.19
C ARG A 217 10.98 23.19 -21.82
N ALA A 218 11.06 24.14 -20.89
CA ALA A 218 10.57 23.99 -19.51
C ALA A 218 9.09 23.58 -19.41
N TRP A 219 8.21 24.11 -20.27
CA TRP A 219 6.79 23.71 -20.30
C TRP A 219 6.56 22.26 -20.73
N LEU A 220 7.40 21.73 -21.63
CA LEU A 220 7.33 20.32 -22.01
C LEU A 220 7.81 19.42 -20.87
N GLU A 221 8.88 19.82 -20.18
CA GLU A 221 9.35 19.10 -19.00
C GLU A 221 8.26 19.02 -17.91
N LEU A 222 7.60 20.15 -17.62
CA LEU A 222 6.52 20.20 -16.63
C LEU A 222 5.31 19.35 -17.02
N THR A 223 4.88 19.41 -18.28
CA THR A 223 3.73 18.62 -18.76
C THR A 223 4.03 17.11 -18.77
N VAL A 224 5.23 16.71 -19.20
CA VAL A 224 5.66 15.30 -19.16
C VAL A 224 5.82 14.81 -17.73
N LEU A 225 6.37 15.61 -16.83
CA LEU A 225 6.43 15.29 -15.40
C LEU A 225 5.02 15.09 -14.82
N GLY A 226 4.10 16.02 -15.08
CA GLY A 226 2.71 15.92 -14.65
C GLY A 226 2.01 14.66 -15.17
N ALA A 227 2.16 14.35 -16.46
CA ALA A 227 1.60 13.14 -17.06
C ALA A 227 2.18 11.86 -16.44
N ARG A 228 3.48 11.82 -16.17
CA ARG A 228 4.15 10.68 -15.53
C ARG A 228 3.69 10.47 -14.09
N LEU A 229 3.55 11.54 -13.32
CA LEU A 229 3.01 11.48 -11.96
C LEU A 229 1.56 10.97 -11.97
N LEU A 230 0.72 11.51 -12.86
CA LEU A 230 -0.66 11.05 -13.02
C LEU A 230 -0.71 9.55 -13.36
N LEU A 231 0.10 9.10 -14.33
CA LEU A 231 0.17 7.69 -14.72
C LEU A 231 0.67 6.81 -13.57
N ALA A 232 1.70 7.23 -12.84
CA ALA A 232 2.24 6.51 -11.68
C ALA A 232 1.17 6.36 -10.58
N PHE A 233 0.42 7.43 -10.28
CA PHE A 233 -0.67 7.39 -9.31
C PHE A 233 -1.83 6.51 -9.76
N CYS A 234 -2.22 6.56 -11.03
CA CYS A 234 -3.23 5.68 -11.60
C CYS A 234 -2.81 4.21 -11.52
N LEU A 235 -1.55 3.89 -11.86
CA LEU A 235 -1.01 2.53 -11.76
C LEU A 235 -0.94 2.04 -10.31
N MET A 236 -0.55 2.92 -9.38
CA MET A 236 -0.52 2.60 -7.96
C MET A 236 -1.93 2.23 -7.44
N LEU A 237 -2.93 3.08 -7.71
CA LEU A 237 -4.32 2.81 -7.32
C LEU A 237 -4.87 1.54 -7.99
N PHE A 238 -4.76 1.46 -9.32
CA PHE A 238 -5.33 0.35 -10.09
C PHE A 238 -4.66 -0.97 -9.75
N GLY A 239 -3.32 -0.99 -9.71
CA GLY A 239 -2.53 -2.16 -9.36
C GLY A 239 -2.84 -2.63 -7.95
N TRP A 240 -3.00 -1.72 -6.99
CA TRP A 240 -3.36 -2.06 -5.62
C TRP A 240 -4.74 -2.73 -5.53
N VAL A 241 -5.78 -2.08 -6.07
CA VAL A 241 -7.15 -2.62 -6.03
C VAL A 241 -7.23 -3.98 -6.75
N ALA A 242 -6.61 -4.11 -7.92
CA ALA A 242 -6.58 -5.36 -8.67
C ALA A 242 -5.86 -6.49 -7.90
N THR A 243 -4.78 -6.17 -7.19
CA THR A 243 -4.02 -7.13 -6.37
C THR A 243 -4.85 -7.61 -5.19
N VAL A 244 -5.49 -6.70 -4.45
CA VAL A 244 -6.35 -7.05 -3.30
C VAL A 244 -7.51 -7.94 -3.75
N GLY A 245 -8.16 -7.61 -4.88
CA GLY A 245 -9.24 -8.47 -5.39
C GLY A 245 -8.77 -9.81 -5.94
N ALA A 246 -7.57 -9.89 -6.51
CA ALA A 246 -6.97 -11.17 -6.89
C ALA A 246 -6.69 -12.05 -5.65
N LEU A 247 -6.15 -11.48 -4.57
CA LEU A 247 -5.93 -12.18 -3.30
C LEU A 247 -7.25 -12.65 -2.68
N HIS A 248 -8.31 -11.84 -2.75
CA HIS A 248 -9.64 -12.26 -2.30
C HIS A 248 -10.12 -13.53 -3.03
N LYS A 249 -9.94 -13.60 -4.36
CA LYS A 249 -10.31 -14.80 -5.15
C LYS A 249 -9.49 -16.03 -4.76
N VAL A 250 -8.20 -15.85 -4.51
CA VAL A 250 -7.32 -16.94 -4.04
C VAL A 250 -7.85 -17.50 -2.71
N GLU A 251 -8.19 -16.62 -1.77
CA GLU A 251 -8.69 -17.01 -0.45
C GLU A 251 -10.04 -17.74 -0.51
N VAL A 252 -10.95 -17.29 -1.37
CA VAL A 252 -12.24 -17.97 -1.61
C VAL A 252 -12.01 -19.36 -2.20
N ALA A 253 -11.11 -19.49 -3.17
CA ALA A 253 -10.81 -20.79 -3.79
C ALA A 253 -10.18 -21.78 -2.80
N GLU A 254 -9.27 -21.31 -1.92
CA GLU A 254 -8.65 -22.16 -0.89
C GLU A 254 -9.67 -22.58 0.18
N SER A 255 -10.60 -21.69 0.55
CA SER A 255 -11.62 -22.01 1.55
C SER A 255 -12.70 -22.97 1.04
N ALA A 256 -12.81 -23.19 -0.28
CA ALA A 256 -13.70 -24.17 -0.87
C ALA A 256 -13.09 -25.59 -0.96
N GLN A 257 -11.80 -25.74 -0.68
CA GLN A 257 -11.06 -27.01 -0.82
C GLN A 257 -10.77 -27.71 0.52
N GLY A 258 -10.95 -27.02 1.65
CA GLY A 258 -10.75 -27.56 3.01
C GLY A 258 -12.05 -27.66 3.76
#